data_AF-A0A3C2BTD2-F1
#
_entry.id   AF-A0A3C2BTD2-F1
#
_cell.length_a   1.000
_cell.length_b   1.000
_cell.length_c   1.000
_cell.angle_alpha   90.00
_cell.angle_beta   90.00
_cell.angle_gamma   90.00
#
_symmetry.space_group_name_H-M   'P 1'
#
loop_
_entity.id
_entity.type
_entity.pdbx_description
1 polymer ?
#
loop_
_entity_poly.entity_id
_entity_poly.type
_entity_poly.pdbx_seq_one_letter_code
_entity_poly.pdbx_strand_id
1 'polypeptide(L)'
;SRQDYVLGFDNAAKLELVAAQVEDLQQELAKAAELARSREESHQGMSRQLDALRRIAEDHRPWEQVSAAVAADELTRIEQRLKDALAAQADLEPLRANIETARQKHQASTEAAAVLQSEYKALDRQLSTADSLLEAARARLAQAPPSDATVSALEPYFTDFGDVNEMHELDNLANRVRTALLGELHAAETRGQATSERLTRIFEGFVREWGSAISADHGTSIGAAGEFEARYHAIVSDGLPAQESEFRQFFNQRTHESFSTLLHLLDEERRSITSRILPLNGILSAVNFHEGSFLELDIKQTLPATAKQFKDAIQNALKARHTRPARSAEAGGDDDAELTTRYKTLETLVKRLGSPTPEDRRWRAEVLDVRGHLFIQCKEHREVTGPASGTQGGGKRTDVYMHADTGSMSGGERQRFTAFIMAAALSYQLGIAEQGFTTYGTVMMDEAFVLASEEFAGAGIKALHEFGFQLLLAAPENVIDLSRHLGSVTEILRDKRTNRSGVLTAPVIRPKPGSEGTWRSEANPVDIVLR
;
A
#
# COMPACT_ATOMS: atom_id res chain seq x y z
N SER A 1 109.42 -34.97 174.53
CA SER A 1 109.31 -34.98 176.00
C SER A 1 107.88 -35.35 176.39
N ARG A 2 107.70 -36.30 177.31
CA ARG A 2 106.45 -37.02 177.69
C ARG A 2 105.90 -38.10 176.74
N GLN A 3 106.73 -38.71 175.88
CA GLN A 3 106.32 -39.72 174.88
C GLN A 3 106.12 -41.17 175.39
N ASP A 4 106.61 -41.59 176.58
CA ASP A 4 106.70 -43.03 176.91
C ASP A 4 106.14 -43.47 178.27
N TYR A 5 104.91 -43.09 178.65
CA TYR A 5 104.28 -43.73 179.82
C TYR A 5 102.85 -44.18 179.53
N VAL A 6 102.66 -45.49 179.60
CA VAL A 6 101.38 -46.21 179.67
C VAL A 6 101.38 -46.88 181.03
N LEU A 7 100.88 -46.18 182.06
CA LEU A 7 100.48 -46.73 183.36
C LEU A 7 99.75 -45.61 184.12
N GLY A 8 98.42 -45.60 184.05
CA GLY A 8 97.58 -44.65 184.77
C GLY A 8 96.23 -44.41 184.10
N PHE A 9 95.16 -44.43 184.89
CA PHE A 9 93.76 -44.61 184.50
C PHE A 9 93.07 -43.40 183.81
N ASP A 10 93.79 -42.47 183.17
CA ASP A 10 93.16 -41.37 182.42
C ASP A 10 94.01 -40.87 181.23
N ASN A 11 93.40 -40.86 180.04
CA ASN A 11 94.02 -40.57 178.73
C ASN A 11 93.61 -39.21 178.12
N ALA A 12 92.82 -38.38 178.83
CA ALA A 12 92.28 -37.13 178.29
C ALA A 12 93.38 -36.12 177.84
N ALA A 13 94.44 -35.95 178.63
CA ALA A 13 95.50 -34.98 178.35
C ALA A 13 96.36 -35.33 177.11
N LYS A 14 96.41 -36.61 176.72
CA LYS A 14 97.16 -37.06 175.54
C LYS A 14 96.37 -36.83 174.25
N LEU A 15 95.03 -36.92 174.33
CA LEU A 15 94.13 -36.61 173.22
C LEU A 15 94.15 -35.13 172.88
N GLU A 16 94.18 -34.22 173.87
CA GLU A 16 94.29 -32.77 173.61
C GLU A 16 95.62 -32.39 172.93
N LEU A 17 96.73 -33.00 173.34
CA LEU A 17 98.03 -32.71 172.75
C LEU A 17 98.15 -33.22 171.30
N VAL A 18 97.55 -34.38 171.01
CA VAL A 18 97.47 -34.90 169.63
C VAL A 18 96.50 -34.06 168.78
N ALA A 19 95.39 -33.59 169.36
CA ALA A 19 94.45 -32.71 168.66
C ALA A 19 95.10 -31.37 168.27
N ALA A 20 95.87 -30.75 169.16
CA ALA A 20 96.63 -29.54 168.87
C ALA A 20 97.67 -29.74 167.74
N GLN A 21 98.35 -30.89 167.73
CA GLN A 21 99.30 -31.22 166.65
C GLN A 21 98.62 -31.43 165.29
N VAL A 22 97.40 -31.98 165.29
CA VAL A 22 96.61 -32.11 164.06
C VAL A 22 96.19 -30.73 163.55
N GLU A 23 95.81 -29.82 164.45
CA GLU A 23 95.41 -28.46 164.08
C GLU A 23 96.58 -27.65 163.51
N ASP A 24 97.77 -27.74 164.10
CA ASP A 24 99.00 -27.11 163.57
C ASP A 24 99.35 -27.64 162.16
N LEU A 25 99.30 -28.96 161.96
CA LEU A 25 99.58 -29.57 160.65
C LEU A 25 98.50 -29.21 159.61
N GLN A 26 97.24 -29.06 160.03
CA GLN A 26 96.17 -28.57 159.15
C GLN A 26 96.41 -27.12 158.72
N GLN A 27 96.90 -26.26 159.63
CA GLN A 27 97.25 -24.88 159.28
C GLN A 27 98.45 -24.79 158.34
N GLU A 28 99.48 -25.64 158.50
CA GLU A 28 100.59 -25.69 157.54
C GLU A 28 100.15 -26.18 156.16
N LEU A 29 99.28 -27.19 156.09
CA LEU A 29 98.74 -27.69 154.83
C LEU A 29 97.89 -26.63 154.12
N ALA A 30 97.11 -25.85 154.88
CA ALA A 30 96.32 -24.74 154.33
C ALA A 30 97.23 -23.66 153.71
N LYS A 31 98.31 -23.26 154.41
CA LYS A 31 99.29 -22.28 153.90
C LYS A 31 100.00 -22.79 152.64
N ALA A 32 100.38 -24.06 152.61
CA ALA A 32 101.01 -24.67 151.43
C ALA A 32 100.05 -24.74 150.23
N ALA A 33 98.78 -25.07 150.47
CA ALA A 33 97.74 -25.10 149.43
C ALA A 33 97.46 -23.71 148.84
N GLU A 34 97.47 -22.66 149.66
CA GLU A 34 97.28 -21.28 149.21
C GLU A 34 98.45 -20.79 148.35
N LEU A 35 99.69 -21.09 148.75
CA LEU A 35 100.88 -20.82 147.94
C LEU A 35 100.85 -21.56 146.59
N ALA A 36 100.46 -22.83 146.57
CA ALA A 36 100.31 -23.60 145.34
C ALA A 36 99.28 -22.98 144.39
N ARG A 37 98.13 -22.55 144.93
CA ARG A 37 97.07 -21.90 144.14
C ARG A 37 97.54 -20.58 143.52
N SER A 38 98.27 -19.74 144.27
CA SER A 38 98.79 -18.46 143.75
C SER A 38 99.78 -18.64 142.58
N ARG A 39 100.60 -19.71 142.61
CA ARG A 39 101.54 -20.02 141.53
C ARG A 39 100.85 -20.60 140.30
N GLU A 40 99.83 -21.42 140.51
CA GLU A 40 99.00 -21.95 139.41
C GLU A 40 98.27 -20.81 138.69
N GLU A 41 97.69 -19.86 139.42
CA GLU A 41 97.05 -18.67 138.82
C GLU A 41 98.04 -17.82 138.02
N SER A 42 99.26 -17.62 138.53
CA SER A 42 100.33 -16.91 137.82
C SER A 42 100.75 -17.64 136.54
N HIS A 43 100.89 -18.97 136.61
CA HIS A 43 101.24 -19.80 135.46
C HIS A 43 100.14 -19.82 134.40
N GLN A 44 98.86 -19.90 134.81
CA GLN A 44 97.72 -19.77 133.91
C GLN A 44 97.63 -18.37 133.28
N GLY A 45 97.96 -17.31 134.03
CA GLY A 45 98.06 -15.94 133.53
C GLY A 45 99.10 -15.81 132.42
N MET A 46 100.32 -16.32 132.64
CA MET A 46 101.37 -16.35 131.61
C MET A 46 101.00 -17.22 130.42
N SER A 47 100.35 -18.38 130.64
CA SER A 47 99.90 -19.27 129.57
C SER A 47 98.88 -18.58 128.65
N ARG A 48 97.90 -17.86 129.21
CA ARG A 48 96.92 -17.08 128.43
C ARG A 48 97.59 -15.96 127.62
N GLN A 49 98.58 -15.28 128.18
CA GLN A 49 99.35 -14.26 127.45
C GLN A 49 100.14 -14.87 126.30
N LEU A 50 100.78 -16.04 126.52
CA LEU A 50 101.48 -16.77 125.47
C LEU A 50 100.54 -17.21 124.35
N ASP A 51 99.36 -17.74 124.66
CA ASP A 51 98.38 -18.14 123.65
C ASP A 51 97.81 -16.94 122.87
N ALA A 52 97.59 -15.79 123.51
CA ALA A 52 97.19 -14.56 122.82
C ALA A 52 98.27 -14.07 121.86
N LEU A 53 99.54 -14.09 122.28
CA LEU A 53 100.68 -13.73 121.43
C LEU A 53 100.89 -14.74 120.29
N ARG A 54 100.67 -16.03 120.53
CA ARG A 54 100.67 -17.06 119.46
C ARG A 54 99.59 -16.80 118.43
N ARG A 55 98.36 -16.46 118.83
CA ARG A 55 97.29 -16.10 117.89
C ARG A 55 97.62 -14.88 117.04
N ILE A 56 98.28 -13.88 117.62
CA ILE A 56 98.75 -12.70 116.88
C ILE A 56 99.87 -13.10 115.90
N ALA A 57 100.79 -13.97 116.31
CA ALA A 57 101.88 -14.45 115.45
C ALA A 57 101.38 -15.40 114.32
N GLU A 58 100.30 -16.14 114.57
CA GLU A 58 99.65 -17.02 113.60
C GLU A 58 98.75 -16.24 112.61
N ASP A 59 98.41 -14.98 112.89
CA ASP A 59 97.64 -14.15 111.96
C ASP A 59 98.54 -13.53 110.90
N HIS A 60 98.51 -14.11 109.70
CA HIS A 60 99.35 -13.69 108.58
C HIS A 60 98.73 -12.55 107.75
N ARG A 61 97.61 -11.95 108.22
CA ARG A 61 96.92 -10.87 107.49
C ARG A 61 97.71 -9.55 107.60
N PRO A 62 97.98 -8.84 106.49
CA PRO A 62 98.62 -7.54 106.54
C PRO A 62 97.71 -6.50 107.21
N TRP A 63 98.32 -5.49 107.88
CA TRP A 63 97.61 -4.48 108.68
C TRP A 63 96.47 -3.77 107.93
N GLU A 64 96.62 -3.61 106.62
CA GLU A 64 95.63 -2.98 105.72
C GLU A 64 94.27 -3.71 105.71
N GLN A 65 94.25 -5.03 105.92
CA GLN A 65 93.02 -5.84 105.90
C GLN A 65 92.28 -5.89 107.25
N VAL A 66 92.91 -5.41 108.33
CA VAL A 66 92.31 -5.36 109.67
C VAL A 66 91.96 -3.93 110.08
N SER A 67 92.60 -2.94 109.45
CA SER A 67 92.39 -1.51 109.73
C SER A 67 91.08 -0.98 109.13
N ALA A 68 90.15 -0.57 110.00
CA ALA A 68 88.90 0.07 109.60
C ALA A 68 89.10 1.40 108.85
N ALA A 69 90.24 2.07 109.02
CA ALA A 69 90.54 3.32 108.33
C ALA A 69 90.86 3.09 106.84
N VAL A 70 91.58 2.02 106.51
CA VAL A 70 91.95 1.70 105.11
C VAL A 70 90.72 1.31 104.30
N ALA A 71 89.80 0.55 104.89
CA ALA A 71 88.54 0.18 104.26
C ALA A 71 87.63 1.40 103.98
N ALA A 72 87.65 2.43 104.85
CA ALA A 72 86.88 3.65 104.64
C ALA A 72 87.44 4.53 103.50
N ASP A 73 88.77 4.59 103.37
CA ASP A 73 89.44 5.28 102.27
C ASP A 73 89.20 4.57 100.92
N GLU A 74 89.14 3.24 100.91
CA GLU A 74 88.77 2.49 99.70
C GLU A 74 87.32 2.73 99.28
N LEU A 75 86.39 2.79 100.25
CA LEU A 75 84.98 3.09 99.98
C LEU A 75 84.82 4.48 99.35
N THR A 76 85.45 5.51 99.93
CA THR A 76 85.37 6.88 99.40
C THR A 76 86.00 7.00 98.01
N ARG A 77 87.08 6.26 97.74
CA ARG A 77 87.69 6.19 96.40
C ARG A 77 86.79 5.51 95.37
N ILE A 78 86.05 4.48 95.78
CA ILE A 78 85.07 3.80 94.90
C ILE A 78 83.85 4.69 94.64
N GLU A 79 83.36 5.41 95.64
CA GLU A 79 82.26 6.37 95.49
C GLU A 79 82.64 7.53 94.57
N GLN A 80 83.87 8.05 94.67
CA GLN A 80 84.39 9.05 93.74
C GLN A 80 84.46 8.49 92.31
N ARG A 81 84.98 7.27 92.11
CA ARG A 81 85.00 6.62 90.79
C ARG A 81 83.60 6.41 90.21
N LEU A 82 82.61 6.06 91.04
CA LEU A 82 81.21 5.94 90.61
C LEU A 82 80.65 7.30 90.16
N LYS A 83 80.94 8.36 90.91
CA LYS A 83 80.51 9.72 90.59
C LYS A 83 81.11 10.23 89.28
N ASP A 84 82.41 9.98 89.07
CA ASP A 84 83.11 10.35 87.83
C ASP A 84 82.56 9.55 86.63
N ALA A 85 82.25 8.26 86.81
CA ALA A 85 81.65 7.43 85.77
C ALA A 85 80.22 7.88 85.40
N LEU A 86 79.41 8.26 86.39
CA LEU A 86 78.07 8.82 86.15
C LEU A 86 78.12 10.20 85.49
N ALA A 87 79.11 11.03 85.83
CA ALA A 87 79.35 12.31 85.14
C ALA A 87 79.75 12.09 83.67
N ALA A 88 80.63 11.12 83.39
CA ALA A 88 80.98 10.74 82.01
C ALA A 88 79.79 10.14 81.23
N GLN A 89 78.84 9.51 81.92
CA GLN A 89 77.61 8.98 81.30
C GLN A 89 76.58 10.09 81.00
N ALA A 90 76.57 11.19 81.75
CA ALA A 90 75.74 12.36 81.47
C ALA A 90 76.08 13.02 80.12
N ASP A 91 77.34 12.97 79.68
CA ASP A 91 77.75 13.44 78.35
C ASP A 91 77.35 12.47 77.22
N LEU A 92 77.12 11.19 77.52
CA LEU A 92 76.73 10.18 76.53
C LEU A 92 75.23 10.16 76.21
N GLU A 93 74.37 10.59 77.14
CA GLU A 93 72.93 10.73 76.89
C GLU A 93 72.56 11.71 75.76
N PRO A 94 73.09 12.96 75.71
CA PRO A 94 72.81 13.89 74.62
C PRO A 94 73.39 13.39 73.29
N LEU A 95 74.52 12.69 73.31
CA LEU A 95 75.08 12.04 72.12
C LEU A 95 74.17 10.92 71.60
N ARG A 96 73.58 10.10 72.48
CA ARG A 96 72.59 9.08 72.10
C ARG A 96 71.32 9.71 71.53
N ALA A 97 70.82 10.78 72.15
CA ALA A 97 69.67 11.53 71.63
C ALA A 97 69.96 12.14 70.25
N ASN A 98 71.17 12.68 70.03
CA ASN A 98 71.61 13.20 68.73
C ASN A 98 71.73 12.09 67.67
N ILE A 99 72.21 10.90 68.04
CA ILE A 99 72.27 9.74 67.14
C ILE A 99 70.86 9.27 66.78
N GLU A 100 69.94 9.18 67.73
CA GLU A 100 68.55 8.77 67.46
C GLU A 100 67.82 9.80 66.60
N THR A 101 67.96 11.09 66.88
CA THR A 101 67.38 12.14 66.01
C THR A 101 67.99 12.13 64.61
N ALA A 102 69.29 11.90 64.47
CA ALA A 102 69.94 11.74 63.17
C ALA A 102 69.46 10.48 62.42
N ARG A 103 69.27 9.36 63.13
CA ARG A 103 68.68 8.13 62.57
C ARG A 103 67.25 8.35 62.11
N GLN A 104 66.42 8.99 62.92
CA GLN A 104 65.04 9.33 62.55
C GLN A 104 65.00 10.24 61.33
N LYS A 105 65.86 11.27 61.27
CA LYS A 105 65.97 12.15 60.10
C LYS A 105 66.44 11.42 58.84
N HIS A 106 67.44 10.54 58.97
CA HIS A 106 67.91 9.71 57.88
C HIS A 106 66.79 8.79 57.38
N GLN A 107 66.10 8.10 58.29
CA GLN A 107 65.01 7.20 57.96
C GLN A 107 63.86 7.92 57.26
N ALA A 108 63.40 9.06 57.80
CA ALA A 108 62.38 9.90 57.17
C ALA A 108 62.83 10.41 55.78
N SER A 109 64.11 10.80 55.63
CA SER A 109 64.66 11.21 54.34
C SER A 109 64.73 10.06 53.34
N THR A 110 65.07 8.85 53.77
CA THR A 110 65.09 7.67 52.89
C THR A 110 63.70 7.24 52.47
N GLU A 111 62.72 7.32 53.36
CA GLU A 111 61.32 7.05 53.05
C GLU A 111 60.77 8.08 52.04
N ALA A 112 61.02 9.38 52.27
CA ALA A 112 60.64 10.43 51.33
C ALA A 112 61.32 10.27 49.96
N ALA A 113 62.61 9.93 49.94
CA ALA A 113 63.34 9.66 48.70
C ALA A 113 62.78 8.45 47.95
N ALA A 114 62.38 7.38 48.66
CA ALA A 114 61.76 6.20 48.06
C ALA A 114 60.40 6.54 47.43
N VAL A 115 59.58 7.35 48.10
CA VAL A 115 58.29 7.83 47.57
C VAL A 115 58.49 8.67 46.32
N LEU A 116 59.34 9.70 46.37
CA LEU A 116 59.64 10.56 45.22
C LEU A 116 60.25 9.77 44.05
N GLN A 117 61.11 8.78 44.33
CA GLN A 117 61.66 7.92 43.29
C GLN A 117 60.59 7.03 42.65
N SER A 118 59.60 6.58 43.42
CA SER A 118 58.45 5.82 42.89
C SER A 118 57.55 6.69 42.02
N GLU A 119 57.27 7.93 42.44
CA GLU A 119 56.51 8.91 41.68
C GLU A 119 57.22 9.31 40.40
N TYR A 120 58.53 9.59 40.47
CA TYR A 120 59.36 9.85 39.29
C TYR A 120 59.30 8.70 38.29
N LYS A 121 59.49 7.44 38.75
CA LYS A 121 59.41 6.27 37.88
C LYS A 121 58.01 6.09 37.28
N ALA A 122 56.95 6.46 37.99
CA ALA A 122 55.59 6.43 37.45
C ALA A 122 55.38 7.49 36.36
N LEU A 123 55.80 8.73 36.62
CA LEU A 123 55.74 9.82 35.65
C LEU A 123 56.59 9.56 34.41
N ASP A 124 57.82 9.07 34.59
CA ASP A 124 58.76 8.74 33.52
C ASP A 124 58.20 7.64 32.61
N ARG A 125 57.55 6.62 33.18
CA ARG A 125 56.81 5.62 32.41
C ARG A 125 55.65 6.23 31.64
N GLN A 126 54.85 7.10 32.26
CA GLN A 126 53.74 7.78 31.60
C GLN A 126 54.22 8.63 30.42
N LEU A 127 55.30 9.40 30.62
CA LEU A 127 55.90 10.24 29.58
C LEU A 127 56.45 9.39 28.44
N SER A 128 57.22 8.34 28.75
CA SER A 128 57.74 7.42 27.74
C SER A 128 56.62 6.75 26.93
N THR A 129 55.51 6.35 27.58
CA THR A 129 54.35 5.80 26.86
C THR A 129 53.69 6.85 25.96
N ALA A 130 53.51 8.09 26.43
CA ALA A 130 52.91 9.16 25.64
C ALA A 130 53.78 9.53 24.43
N ASP A 131 55.10 9.62 24.60
CA ASP A 131 56.04 9.86 23.50
C ASP A 131 55.99 8.74 22.46
N SER A 132 55.96 7.48 22.90
CA SER A 132 55.86 6.34 21.99
C SER A 132 54.57 6.36 21.15
N LEU A 133 53.45 6.76 21.76
CA LEU A 133 52.16 6.88 21.08
C LEU A 133 52.15 8.05 20.09
N LEU A 134 52.76 9.17 20.47
CA LEU A 134 52.86 10.36 19.64
C LEU A 134 53.76 10.13 18.42
N GLU A 135 54.91 9.47 18.60
CA GLU A 135 55.78 9.08 17.48
C GLU A 135 55.09 8.06 16.56
N ALA A 136 54.36 7.09 17.10
CA ALA A 136 53.57 6.17 16.29
C ALA A 136 52.48 6.89 15.49
N ALA A 137 51.79 7.87 16.09
CA ALA A 137 50.77 8.67 15.42
C ALA A 137 51.38 9.55 14.30
N ARG A 138 52.51 10.20 14.56
CA ARG A 138 53.26 10.97 13.54
C ARG A 138 53.72 10.11 12.38
N ALA A 139 54.27 8.92 12.67
CA ALA A 139 54.69 7.99 11.64
C ALA A 139 53.52 7.55 10.76
N ARG A 140 52.35 7.29 11.35
CA ARG A 140 51.13 6.93 10.62
C ARG A 140 50.61 8.06 9.74
N LEU A 141 50.61 9.29 10.25
CA LEU A 141 50.27 10.50 9.49
C LEU A 141 51.23 10.70 8.31
N ALA A 142 52.53 10.48 8.50
CA ALA A 142 53.53 10.63 7.45
C ALA A 142 53.41 9.56 6.35
N GLN A 143 53.02 8.33 6.71
CA GLN A 143 52.80 7.24 5.74
C GLN A 143 51.57 7.44 4.87
N ALA A 144 50.50 8.00 5.44
CA ALA A 144 49.24 8.21 4.74
C ALA A 144 48.65 9.59 5.10
N PRO A 145 49.24 10.68 4.57
CA PRO A 145 48.71 12.01 4.81
C PRO A 145 47.32 12.12 4.16
N PRO A 146 46.31 12.65 4.87
CA PRO A 146 45.01 12.92 4.26
C PRO A 146 45.17 13.98 3.17
N SER A 147 44.41 13.84 2.07
CA SER A 147 44.39 14.87 1.04
C SER A 147 43.67 16.13 1.53
N ASP A 148 44.06 17.30 1.05
CA ASP A 148 43.44 18.58 1.44
C ASP A 148 41.92 18.59 1.21
N ALA A 149 41.45 17.94 0.14
CA ALA A 149 40.03 17.78 -0.13
C ALA A 149 39.31 16.94 0.94
N THR A 150 39.97 15.89 1.46
CA THR A 150 39.42 15.06 2.54
C THR A 150 39.39 15.83 3.86
N VAL A 151 40.44 16.60 4.15
CA VAL A 151 40.51 17.44 5.36
C VAL A 151 39.37 18.47 5.36
N SER A 152 39.17 19.18 4.25
CA SER A 152 38.09 20.17 4.13
C SER A 152 36.70 19.52 4.18
N ALA A 153 36.51 18.32 3.62
CA ALA A 153 35.24 17.60 3.72
C ALA A 153 34.93 17.11 5.14
N LEU A 154 35.98 16.79 5.92
CA LEU A 154 35.85 16.29 7.29
C LEU A 154 35.75 17.40 8.33
N GLU A 155 36.29 18.59 8.06
CA GLU A 155 36.31 19.75 8.95
C GLU A 155 34.96 20.01 9.68
N PRO A 156 33.78 19.99 9.02
CA PRO A 156 32.50 20.23 9.68
C PRO A 156 32.12 19.18 10.75
N TYR A 157 32.67 17.97 10.68
CA TYR A 157 32.42 16.93 11.68
C TYR A 157 33.24 17.15 12.96
N PHE A 158 34.30 17.96 12.88
CA PHE A 158 35.19 18.29 13.99
C PHE A 158 34.91 19.68 14.58
N THR A 159 34.22 20.58 13.89
CA THR A 159 33.98 21.98 14.33
C THR A 159 33.19 22.11 15.63
N ASP A 160 32.30 21.17 15.92
CA ASP A 160 31.48 21.20 17.15
C ASP A 160 32.28 20.79 18.40
N PHE A 161 33.49 20.25 18.22
CA PHE A 161 34.37 19.87 19.31
C PHE A 161 35.34 21.01 19.62
N GLY A 162 35.38 21.41 20.90
CA GLY A 162 36.37 22.36 21.40
C GLY A 162 37.77 21.73 21.54
N ASP A 163 38.65 22.40 22.28
CA ASP A 163 40.00 21.90 22.57
C ASP A 163 39.94 20.57 23.33
N VAL A 164 40.55 19.54 22.75
CA VAL A 164 40.64 18.19 23.32
C VAL A 164 41.89 18.12 24.19
N ASN A 165 41.73 17.89 25.49
CA ASN A 165 42.84 17.89 26.45
C ASN A 165 43.24 16.47 26.89
N GLU A 166 42.33 15.50 26.80
CA GLU A 166 42.59 14.12 27.19
C GLU A 166 42.57 13.15 25.99
N MET A 167 43.44 12.12 26.03
CA MET A 167 43.58 11.18 24.92
C MET A 167 42.31 10.33 24.68
N HIS A 168 41.55 10.03 25.73
CA HIS A 168 40.28 9.28 25.60
C HIS A 168 39.20 10.08 24.84
N GLU A 169 39.20 11.40 24.99
CA GLU A 169 38.27 12.28 24.28
C GLU A 169 38.53 12.23 22.76
N LEU A 170 39.80 12.12 22.36
CA LEU A 170 40.19 11.98 20.95
C LEU A 170 39.64 10.68 20.33
N ASP A 171 39.74 9.56 21.05
CA ASP A 171 39.20 8.25 20.60
C ASP A 171 37.68 8.27 20.52
N ASN A 172 37.01 8.90 21.47
CA ASN A 172 35.55 9.05 21.45
C ASN A 172 35.10 9.90 20.26
N LEU A 173 35.81 11.00 20.01
CA LEU A 173 35.55 11.90 18.90
C LEU A 173 35.76 11.19 17.56
N ALA A 174 36.86 10.47 17.38
CA ALA A 174 37.13 9.68 16.17
C ALA A 174 36.05 8.61 15.94
N ASN A 175 35.62 7.92 17.00
CA ASN A 175 34.53 6.95 16.91
C ASN A 175 33.18 7.59 16.55
N ARG A 176 32.89 8.78 17.08
CA ARG A 176 31.65 9.50 16.77
C ARG A 176 31.60 9.93 15.30
N VAL A 177 32.67 10.55 14.79
CA VAL A 177 32.79 10.95 13.38
C VAL A 177 32.69 9.72 12.48
N ARG A 178 33.40 8.64 12.80
CA ARG A 178 33.31 7.38 12.06
C ARG A 178 31.88 6.84 12.02
N THR A 179 31.18 6.88 13.14
CA THR A 179 29.78 6.41 13.23
C THR A 179 28.84 7.28 12.40
N ALA A 180 29.04 8.60 12.41
CA ALA A 180 28.27 9.53 11.58
C ALA A 180 28.48 9.26 10.08
N LEU A 181 29.73 9.14 9.63
CA LEU A 181 30.08 8.84 8.24
C LEU A 181 29.54 7.48 7.78
N LEU A 182 29.63 6.45 8.62
CA LEU A 182 29.04 5.14 8.32
C LEU A 182 27.51 5.21 8.24
N GLY A 183 26.88 6.03 9.10
CA GLY A 183 25.44 6.29 9.05
C GLY A 183 25.02 6.98 7.74
N GLU A 184 25.77 7.99 7.31
CA GLU A 184 25.52 8.69 6.04
C GLU A 184 25.75 7.80 4.82
N LEU A 185 26.81 7.00 4.83
CA LEU A 185 27.09 6.01 3.79
C LEU A 185 25.93 5.02 3.68
N HIS A 186 25.51 4.45 4.81
CA HIS A 186 24.40 3.50 4.83
C HIS A 186 23.09 4.14 4.37
N ALA A 187 22.83 5.40 4.75
CA ALA A 187 21.66 6.14 4.29
C ALA A 187 21.72 6.44 2.78
N ALA A 188 22.90 6.72 2.23
CA ALA A 188 23.10 6.93 0.80
C ALA A 188 22.91 5.62 0.00
N GLU A 189 23.49 4.52 0.46
CA GLU A 189 23.32 3.19 -0.13
C GLU A 189 21.85 2.75 -0.11
N THR A 190 21.18 2.91 1.04
CA THR A 190 19.76 2.56 1.19
C THR A 190 18.89 3.39 0.24
N ARG A 191 19.16 4.70 0.11
CA ARG A 191 18.46 5.56 -0.87
C ARG A 191 18.73 5.14 -2.31
N GLY A 192 19.98 4.79 -2.64
CA GLY A 192 20.38 4.29 -3.95
C GLY A 192 19.63 3.00 -4.30
N GLN A 193 19.58 2.05 -3.38
CA GLN A 193 18.90 0.78 -3.57
C GLN A 193 17.38 0.94 -3.66
N ALA A 194 16.77 1.76 -2.80
CA ALA A 194 15.34 2.05 -2.88
C ALA A 194 14.95 2.74 -4.21
N THR A 195 15.81 3.62 -4.72
CA THR A 195 15.60 4.28 -6.02
C THR A 195 15.76 3.30 -7.17
N SER A 196 16.77 2.44 -7.12
CA SER A 196 16.97 1.33 -8.06
C SER A 196 15.74 0.43 -8.13
N GLU A 197 15.25 -0.07 -6.99
CA GLU A 197 14.07 -0.93 -6.94
C GLU A 197 12.81 -0.23 -7.46
N ARG A 198 12.67 1.07 -7.18
CA ARG A 198 11.56 1.87 -7.73
C ARG A 198 11.64 1.96 -9.25
N LEU A 199 12.82 2.23 -9.81
CA LEU A 199 13.02 2.28 -11.27
C LEU A 199 12.75 0.93 -11.92
N THR A 200 13.28 -0.17 -11.37
CA THR A 200 13.02 -1.53 -11.86
C THR A 200 11.52 -1.83 -11.87
N ARG A 201 10.77 -1.48 -10.81
CA ARG A 201 9.30 -1.65 -10.77
C ARG A 201 8.59 -0.84 -11.84
N ILE A 202 9.05 0.38 -12.14
CA ILE A 202 8.49 1.22 -13.21
C ILE A 202 8.75 0.56 -14.57
N PHE A 203 9.98 0.08 -14.81
CA PHE A 203 10.35 -0.61 -16.05
C PHE A 203 9.55 -1.91 -16.24
N GLU A 204 9.40 -2.70 -15.19
CA GLU A 204 8.55 -3.91 -15.20
C GLU A 204 7.08 -3.57 -15.50
N GLY A 205 6.55 -2.50 -14.89
CA GLY A 205 5.20 -2.01 -15.15
C GLY A 205 5.00 -1.63 -16.62
N PHE A 206 5.94 -0.87 -17.18
CA PHE A 206 5.91 -0.49 -18.59
C PHE A 206 5.98 -1.69 -19.53
N VAL A 207 6.91 -2.64 -19.29
CA VAL A 207 7.06 -3.84 -20.12
C VAL A 207 5.83 -4.75 -20.01
N ARG A 208 5.21 -4.86 -18.84
CA ARG A 208 3.99 -5.65 -18.66
C ARG A 208 2.82 -5.10 -19.48
N GLU A 209 2.67 -3.78 -19.53
CA GLU A 209 1.57 -3.12 -20.23
C GLU A 209 1.82 -2.98 -21.74
N TRP A 210 3.05 -2.70 -22.15
CA TRP A 210 3.39 -2.29 -23.51
C TRP A 210 4.43 -3.17 -24.21
N GLY A 211 5.06 -4.11 -23.50
CA GLY A 211 6.17 -4.92 -24.00
C GLY A 211 5.81 -5.93 -25.10
N SER A 212 4.53 -6.24 -25.30
CA SER A 212 4.07 -7.05 -26.44
C SER A 212 4.03 -6.27 -27.76
N ALA A 213 3.84 -4.95 -27.68
CA ALA A 213 3.78 -4.05 -28.84
C ALA A 213 5.15 -3.42 -29.14
N ILE A 214 5.99 -3.27 -28.12
CA ILE A 214 7.30 -2.64 -28.19
C ILE A 214 8.30 -3.71 -27.78
N SER A 215 8.96 -4.37 -28.75
CA SER A 215 9.98 -5.40 -28.50
C SER A 215 10.96 -4.93 -27.41
N ALA A 216 10.84 -5.52 -26.23
CA ALA A 216 11.67 -5.18 -25.08
C ALA A 216 12.97 -6.00 -25.13
N ASP A 217 13.90 -5.64 -26.02
CA ASP A 217 15.19 -6.33 -26.16
C ASP A 217 16.18 -6.01 -25.02
N HIS A 218 15.83 -5.05 -24.17
CA HIS A 218 16.77 -4.36 -23.28
C HIS A 218 16.72 -4.79 -21.80
N GLY A 219 15.73 -5.60 -21.41
CA GLY A 219 15.51 -6.03 -20.02
C GLY A 219 14.98 -4.91 -19.09
N THR A 220 14.74 -5.22 -17.82
CA THR A 220 14.13 -4.30 -16.82
C THR A 220 15.10 -3.83 -15.73
N SER A 221 16.40 -4.08 -15.89
CA SER A 221 17.42 -3.68 -14.92
C SER A 221 17.73 -2.18 -14.96
N ILE A 222 18.42 -1.66 -13.94
CA ILE A 222 18.92 -0.27 -13.90
C ILE A 222 19.77 0.06 -15.13
N GLY A 223 20.50 -0.91 -15.67
CA GLY A 223 21.35 -0.71 -16.85
C GLY A 223 20.59 -0.25 -18.09
N ALA A 224 19.29 -0.56 -18.17
CA ALA A 224 18.41 -0.15 -19.27
C ALA A 224 17.84 1.28 -19.10
N ALA A 225 18.14 1.98 -18.00
CA ALA A 225 17.55 3.29 -17.71
C ALA A 225 17.76 4.31 -18.82
N GLY A 226 18.95 4.34 -19.44
CA GLY A 226 19.23 5.25 -20.57
C GLY A 226 18.40 4.97 -21.82
N GLU A 227 18.00 3.71 -22.05
CA GLU A 227 17.15 3.34 -23.19
C GLU A 227 15.68 3.71 -22.94
N PHE A 228 15.19 3.54 -21.71
CA PHE A 228 13.88 4.05 -21.31
C PHE A 228 13.80 5.58 -21.40
N GLU A 229 14.87 6.29 -21.04
CA GLU A 229 14.96 7.76 -21.20
C GLU A 229 14.96 8.17 -22.68
N ALA A 230 15.77 7.52 -23.52
CA ALA A 230 15.76 7.76 -24.96
C ALA A 230 14.36 7.51 -25.57
N ARG A 231 13.67 6.47 -25.11
CA ARG A 231 12.29 6.16 -25.53
C ARG A 231 11.29 7.21 -25.07
N TYR A 232 11.40 7.70 -23.85
CA TYR A 232 10.58 8.81 -23.36
C TYR A 232 10.74 10.04 -24.28
N HIS A 233 11.99 10.39 -24.62
CA HIS A 233 12.25 11.49 -25.53
C HIS A 233 11.68 11.25 -26.93
N ALA A 234 11.76 10.04 -27.47
CA ALA A 234 11.14 9.69 -28.75
C ALA A 234 9.61 9.87 -28.73
N ILE A 235 8.94 9.38 -27.67
CA ILE A 235 7.48 9.54 -27.51
C ILE A 235 7.08 11.02 -27.45
N VAL A 236 7.87 11.83 -26.75
CA VAL A 236 7.64 13.27 -26.63
C VAL A 236 7.93 13.98 -27.96
N SER A 237 9.01 13.63 -28.67
CA SER A 237 9.36 14.24 -29.95
C SER A 237 8.37 13.92 -31.05
N ASP A 238 7.83 12.70 -31.06
CA ASP A 238 6.77 12.27 -31.99
C ASP A 238 5.44 12.99 -31.71
N GLY A 239 5.34 13.70 -30.58
CA GLY A 239 4.16 14.48 -30.21
C GLY A 239 2.96 13.61 -29.81
N LEU A 240 3.19 12.34 -29.44
CA LEU A 240 2.12 11.41 -29.07
C LEU A 240 1.17 11.99 -28.01
N PRO A 241 1.64 12.69 -26.95
CA PRO A 241 0.72 13.28 -25.96
C PRO A 241 -0.21 14.34 -26.56
N ALA A 242 0.32 15.17 -27.48
CA ALA A 242 -0.47 16.19 -28.16
C ALA A 242 -1.50 15.53 -29.10
N GLN A 243 -1.06 14.56 -29.92
CA GLN A 243 -1.93 13.82 -30.83
C GLN A 243 -3.02 13.03 -30.09
N GLU A 244 -2.69 12.46 -28.93
CA GLU A 244 -3.66 11.77 -28.08
C GLU A 244 -4.72 12.74 -27.56
N SER A 245 -4.31 13.93 -27.10
CA SER A 245 -5.25 14.95 -26.64
C SER A 245 -6.17 15.46 -27.76
N GLU A 246 -5.62 15.70 -28.95
CA GLU A 246 -6.39 16.10 -30.14
C GLU A 246 -7.33 14.98 -30.58
N PHE A 247 -6.87 13.73 -30.58
CA PHE A 247 -7.69 12.57 -30.89
C PHE A 247 -8.84 12.42 -29.90
N ARG A 248 -8.59 12.57 -28.59
CA ARG A 248 -9.65 12.55 -27.57
C ARG A 248 -10.68 13.65 -27.81
N GLN A 249 -10.25 14.86 -28.14
CA GLN A 249 -11.16 15.96 -28.46
C GLN A 249 -11.99 15.68 -29.72
N PHE A 250 -11.32 15.25 -30.79
CA PHE A 250 -11.94 14.91 -32.06
C PHE A 250 -12.94 13.76 -31.91
N PHE A 251 -12.55 12.69 -31.22
CA PHE A 251 -13.40 11.54 -30.95
C PHE A 251 -14.61 11.93 -30.12
N ASN A 252 -14.44 12.73 -29.06
CA ASN A 252 -15.56 13.14 -28.23
C ASN A 252 -16.57 14.05 -28.95
N GLN A 253 -16.10 14.89 -29.87
CA GLN A 253 -16.97 15.82 -30.58
C GLN A 253 -17.60 15.18 -31.83
N ARG A 254 -16.79 14.72 -32.78
CA ARG A 254 -17.25 14.31 -34.10
C ARG A 254 -17.94 12.95 -34.12
N THR A 255 -17.48 12.01 -33.29
CA THR A 255 -18.11 10.69 -33.17
C THR A 255 -19.52 10.82 -32.58
N HIS A 256 -19.69 11.70 -31.59
CA HIS A 256 -21.00 11.96 -30.99
C HIS A 256 -21.98 12.54 -32.01
N GLU A 257 -21.55 13.57 -32.75
CA GLU A 257 -22.35 14.17 -33.82
C GLU A 257 -22.77 13.13 -34.86
N SER A 258 -21.82 12.36 -35.39
CA SER A 258 -22.08 11.41 -36.48
C SER A 258 -23.06 10.30 -36.08
N PHE A 259 -22.89 9.68 -34.91
CA PHE A 259 -23.79 8.62 -34.44
C PHE A 259 -25.15 9.15 -33.97
N SER A 260 -25.19 10.35 -33.40
CA SER A 260 -26.45 11.02 -33.07
C SER A 260 -27.25 11.31 -34.34
N THR A 261 -26.61 11.86 -35.37
CA THR A 261 -27.24 12.07 -36.68
C THR A 261 -27.75 10.76 -37.29
N LEU A 262 -26.97 9.67 -37.23
CA LEU A 262 -27.42 8.37 -37.72
C LEU A 262 -28.69 7.88 -37.00
N LEU A 263 -28.72 7.96 -35.67
CA LEU A 263 -29.91 7.57 -34.89
C LEU A 263 -31.12 8.46 -35.20
N HIS A 264 -30.89 9.76 -35.39
CA HIS A 264 -31.95 10.71 -35.78
C HIS A 264 -32.52 10.37 -37.16
N LEU A 265 -31.67 10.11 -38.16
CA LEU A 265 -32.11 9.72 -39.51
C LEU A 265 -32.93 8.42 -39.49
N LEU A 266 -32.51 7.40 -38.72
CA LEU A 266 -33.28 6.16 -38.58
C LEU A 266 -34.66 6.39 -37.95
N ASP A 267 -34.74 7.22 -36.90
CA ASP A 267 -36.01 7.55 -36.25
C ASP A 267 -36.89 8.46 -37.14
N GLU A 268 -36.29 9.34 -37.95
CA GLU A 268 -36.98 10.21 -38.93
C GLU A 268 -37.57 9.41 -40.08
N GLU A 269 -36.79 8.53 -40.73
CA GLU A 269 -37.27 7.66 -41.80
C GLU A 269 -38.41 6.74 -41.32
N ARG A 270 -38.31 6.22 -40.08
CA ARG A 270 -39.41 5.45 -39.48
C ARG A 270 -40.69 6.28 -39.35
N ARG A 271 -40.57 7.54 -38.90
CA ARG A 271 -41.71 8.47 -38.78
C ARG A 271 -42.27 8.83 -40.15
N SER A 272 -41.41 9.03 -41.14
CA SER A 272 -41.80 9.34 -42.53
C SER A 272 -42.66 8.23 -43.14
N ILE A 273 -42.29 6.96 -42.94
CA ILE A 273 -43.13 5.83 -43.38
C ILE A 273 -44.49 5.86 -42.69
N THR A 274 -44.52 6.10 -41.37
CA THR A 274 -45.78 6.19 -40.61
C THR A 274 -46.65 7.36 -41.09
N SER A 275 -46.08 8.54 -41.33
CA SER A 275 -46.82 9.73 -41.78
C SER A 275 -47.35 9.60 -43.21
N ARG A 276 -46.70 8.80 -44.06
CA ARG A 276 -47.15 8.54 -45.44
C ARG A 276 -48.27 7.50 -45.52
N ILE A 277 -48.32 6.56 -44.58
CA ILE A 277 -49.38 5.54 -44.54
C ILE A 277 -50.65 6.07 -43.88
N LEU A 278 -50.54 6.91 -42.83
CA LEU A 278 -51.69 7.38 -42.06
C LEU A 278 -52.79 8.05 -42.91
N PRO A 279 -52.50 8.89 -43.93
CA PRO A 279 -53.51 9.46 -44.82
C PRO A 279 -54.31 8.42 -45.62
N LEU A 280 -53.75 7.23 -45.88
CA LEU A 280 -54.45 6.15 -46.58
C LEU A 280 -55.65 5.65 -45.78
N ASN A 281 -55.63 5.74 -44.44
CA ASN A 281 -56.76 5.38 -43.60
C ASN A 281 -57.97 6.30 -43.82
N GLY A 282 -57.75 7.55 -44.25
CA GLY A 282 -58.83 8.45 -44.65
C GLY A 282 -59.59 7.91 -45.87
N ILE A 283 -58.87 7.36 -46.85
CA ILE A 283 -59.48 6.77 -48.05
C ILE A 283 -60.10 5.40 -47.73
N LEU A 284 -59.42 4.57 -46.93
CA LEU A 284 -59.93 3.25 -46.54
C LEU A 284 -61.19 3.32 -45.68
N SER A 285 -61.36 4.36 -44.87
CA SER A 285 -62.59 4.59 -44.09
C SER A 285 -63.77 5.09 -44.93
N ALA A 286 -63.52 5.70 -46.09
CA ALA A 286 -64.56 6.16 -47.01
C ALA A 286 -65.18 5.02 -47.84
N VAL A 287 -64.48 3.89 -47.97
CA VAL A 287 -64.91 2.76 -48.80
C VAL A 287 -65.34 1.58 -47.93
N ASN A 288 -66.61 1.19 -48.04
CA ASN A 288 -67.16 0.07 -47.29
C ASN A 288 -66.50 -1.27 -47.69
N PHE A 289 -65.92 -1.97 -46.71
CA PHE A 289 -65.36 -3.32 -46.86
C PHE A 289 -66.39 -4.43 -46.63
N HIS A 290 -67.33 -4.25 -45.71
CA HIS A 290 -68.60 -4.98 -45.66
C HIS A 290 -69.72 -3.97 -45.41
N GLU A 291 -70.97 -4.40 -45.43
CA GLU A 291 -72.08 -3.54 -45.02
C GLU A 291 -71.85 -3.08 -43.58
N GLY A 292 -71.64 -1.78 -43.39
CA GLY A 292 -71.28 -1.20 -42.11
C GLY A 292 -69.86 -1.52 -41.61
N SER A 293 -68.91 -1.92 -42.47
CA SER A 293 -67.50 -2.08 -42.05
C SER A 293 -66.49 -1.35 -42.92
N PHE A 294 -65.38 -0.91 -42.30
CA PHE A 294 -64.27 -0.24 -42.98
C PHE A 294 -62.92 -0.77 -42.49
N LEU A 295 -61.86 -0.54 -43.28
CA LEU A 295 -60.50 -0.98 -42.97
C LEU A 295 -59.64 0.19 -42.46
N GLU A 296 -58.73 -0.13 -41.55
CA GLU A 296 -57.71 0.78 -41.03
C GLU A 296 -56.35 0.06 -41.00
N LEU A 297 -55.32 0.69 -41.57
CA LEU A 297 -53.93 0.24 -41.44
C LEU A 297 -53.37 0.73 -40.10
N ASP A 298 -53.10 -0.23 -39.20
CA ASP A 298 -52.44 -0.01 -37.92
C ASP A 298 -50.94 -0.30 -38.03
N ILE A 299 -50.11 0.66 -37.66
CA ILE A 299 -48.65 0.54 -37.78
C ILE A 299 -48.06 0.34 -36.40
N LYS A 300 -47.55 -0.86 -36.14
CA LYS A 300 -46.86 -1.19 -34.89
C LYS A 300 -45.36 -1.07 -35.09
N GLN A 301 -44.67 -0.43 -34.15
CA GLN A 301 -43.22 -0.39 -34.14
C GLN A 301 -42.70 -1.71 -33.57
N THR A 302 -42.09 -2.52 -34.42
CA THR A 302 -41.48 -3.79 -34.04
C THR A 302 -40.00 -3.70 -34.32
N LEU A 303 -39.24 -3.15 -33.37
CA LEU A 303 -37.78 -3.15 -33.48
C LEU A 303 -37.25 -4.58 -33.33
N PRO A 304 -36.55 -5.14 -34.34
CA PRO A 304 -35.84 -6.40 -34.17
C PRO A 304 -34.87 -6.32 -32.98
N ALA A 305 -34.66 -7.45 -32.30
CA ALA A 305 -33.77 -7.49 -31.13
C ALA A 305 -32.35 -7.02 -31.47
N THR A 306 -31.87 -7.35 -32.67
CA THR A 306 -30.57 -6.93 -33.24
C THR A 306 -30.49 -5.41 -33.44
N ALA A 307 -31.52 -4.79 -34.01
CA ALA A 307 -31.61 -3.34 -34.19
C ALA A 307 -31.72 -2.60 -32.85
N LYS A 308 -32.46 -3.17 -31.88
CA LYS A 308 -32.53 -2.64 -30.52
C LYS A 308 -31.16 -2.70 -29.83
N GLN A 309 -30.47 -3.83 -29.89
CA GLN A 309 -29.11 -3.98 -29.34
C GLN A 309 -28.13 -2.98 -29.96
N PHE A 310 -28.22 -2.75 -31.27
CA PHE A 310 -27.41 -1.73 -31.95
C PHE A 310 -27.71 -0.32 -31.45
N LYS A 311 -28.99 0.05 -31.37
CA LYS A 311 -29.43 1.36 -30.86
C LYS A 311 -28.97 1.56 -29.41
N ASP A 312 -29.16 0.56 -28.56
CA ASP A 312 -28.75 0.59 -27.15
C ASP A 312 -27.22 0.66 -27.02
N ALA A 313 -26.46 -0.06 -27.85
CA ALA A 313 -24.99 -0.01 -27.86
C ALA A 313 -24.46 1.38 -28.22
N ILE A 314 -25.04 2.02 -29.26
CA ILE A 314 -24.69 3.40 -29.61
C ILE A 314 -25.12 4.36 -28.50
N GLN A 315 -26.35 4.26 -28.01
CA GLN A 315 -26.83 5.16 -26.95
C GLN A 315 -26.01 5.03 -25.66
N ASN A 316 -25.59 3.83 -25.28
CA ASN A 316 -24.75 3.61 -24.11
C ASN A 316 -23.33 4.17 -24.32
N ALA A 317 -22.78 4.03 -25.53
CA ALA A 317 -21.51 4.66 -25.88
C ALA A 317 -21.57 6.21 -25.88
N LEU A 318 -22.74 6.79 -26.19
CA LEU A 318 -22.96 8.25 -26.25
C LEU A 318 -23.38 8.89 -24.91
N LYS A 319 -24.21 8.21 -24.08
CA LYS A 319 -24.82 8.75 -22.85
C LYS A 319 -23.81 9.19 -21.79
N ALA A 320 -22.63 8.59 -21.77
CA ALA A 320 -21.63 8.83 -20.73
C ALA A 320 -21.00 10.24 -20.75
N ARG A 321 -21.43 11.11 -21.68
CA ARG A 321 -21.07 12.53 -21.72
C ARG A 321 -21.95 13.43 -20.84
N HIS A 322 -23.16 12.99 -20.45
CA HIS A 322 -24.12 13.85 -19.75
C HIS A 322 -24.07 13.79 -18.22
N THR A 323 -23.37 12.81 -17.63
CA THR A 323 -23.34 12.61 -16.18
C THR A 323 -22.14 13.23 -15.46
N ARG A 324 -21.14 13.78 -16.17
CA ARG A 324 -20.04 14.52 -15.53
C ARG A 324 -19.68 15.79 -16.30
N PRO A 325 -19.94 16.99 -15.75
CA PRO A 325 -19.23 18.17 -16.22
C PRO A 325 -17.74 17.99 -15.94
N ALA A 326 -16.90 18.46 -16.85
CA ALA A 326 -15.44 18.44 -16.80
C ALA A 326 -14.86 19.20 -15.59
N ARG A 327 -15.06 18.67 -14.38
CA ARG A 327 -14.54 19.18 -13.11
C ARG A 327 -14.03 18.03 -12.25
N SER A 328 -13.00 17.36 -12.73
CA SER A 328 -11.99 16.68 -11.90
C SER A 328 -10.99 15.99 -12.83
N ALA A 329 -10.03 16.73 -13.34
CA ALA A 329 -8.89 16.19 -14.10
C ALA A 329 -7.93 15.35 -13.22
N GLU A 330 -8.26 15.10 -11.95
CA GLU A 330 -7.41 14.38 -11.00
C GLU A 330 -7.81 12.91 -10.79
N ALA A 331 -8.86 12.42 -11.47
CA ALA A 331 -9.25 11.00 -11.51
C ALA A 331 -8.98 10.39 -12.89
N GLY A 332 -7.79 10.64 -13.45
CA GLY A 332 -7.47 10.33 -14.86
C GLY A 332 -7.41 8.85 -15.26
N GLY A 333 -7.42 7.91 -14.31
CA GLY A 333 -7.31 6.48 -14.63
C GLY A 333 -8.61 5.81 -15.06
N ASP A 334 -9.72 6.13 -14.41
CA ASP A 334 -11.01 5.44 -14.64
C ASP A 334 -11.72 5.99 -15.89
N ASP A 335 -11.65 7.31 -16.09
CA ASP A 335 -12.20 7.97 -17.28
C ASP A 335 -11.52 7.47 -18.58
N ASP A 336 -10.23 7.12 -18.53
CA ASP A 336 -9.48 6.68 -19.71
C ASP A 336 -9.75 5.23 -20.10
N ALA A 337 -9.93 4.35 -19.11
CA ALA A 337 -10.36 2.98 -19.31
C ALA A 337 -11.79 2.93 -19.89
N GLU A 338 -12.68 3.80 -19.40
CA GLU A 338 -14.02 3.94 -19.96
C GLU A 338 -13.99 4.48 -21.39
N LEU A 339 -13.22 5.53 -21.68
CA LEU A 339 -13.06 6.06 -23.04
C LEU A 339 -12.53 5.01 -24.01
N THR A 340 -11.53 4.23 -23.59
CA THR A 340 -10.97 3.12 -24.39
C THR A 340 -12.03 2.05 -24.68
N THR A 341 -12.86 1.70 -23.69
CA THR A 341 -13.93 0.71 -23.85
C THR A 341 -15.01 1.22 -24.82
N ARG A 342 -15.37 2.50 -24.73
CA ARG A 342 -16.30 3.17 -25.67
C ARG A 342 -15.73 3.17 -27.08
N TYR A 343 -14.46 3.54 -27.24
CA TYR A 343 -13.77 3.50 -28.53
C TYR A 343 -13.81 2.09 -29.13
N LYS A 344 -13.42 1.06 -28.38
CA LYS A 344 -13.42 -0.33 -28.86
C LYS A 344 -14.82 -0.81 -29.24
N THR A 345 -15.85 -0.41 -28.49
CA THR A 345 -17.24 -0.77 -28.81
C THR A 345 -17.68 -0.13 -30.11
N LEU A 346 -17.47 1.18 -30.28
CA LEU A 346 -17.83 1.88 -31.51
C LEU A 346 -16.97 1.43 -32.70
N GLU A 347 -15.68 1.21 -32.50
CA GLU A 347 -14.78 0.67 -33.51
C GLU A 347 -15.26 -0.72 -33.99
N THR A 348 -15.67 -1.58 -33.07
CA THR A 348 -16.22 -2.91 -33.40
C THR A 348 -17.50 -2.77 -34.23
N LEU A 349 -18.40 -1.86 -33.84
CA LEU A 349 -19.63 -1.58 -34.60
C LEU A 349 -19.34 -1.04 -36.00
N VAL A 350 -18.39 -0.10 -36.14
CA VAL A 350 -18.00 0.48 -37.44
C VAL A 350 -17.32 -0.57 -38.32
N LYS A 351 -16.41 -1.37 -37.77
CA LYS A 351 -15.78 -2.49 -38.49
C LYS A 351 -16.83 -3.48 -38.97
N ARG A 352 -17.81 -3.83 -38.11
CA ARG A 352 -18.93 -4.69 -38.49
C ARG A 352 -19.81 -4.06 -39.56
N LEU A 353 -20.12 -2.76 -39.45
CA LEU A 353 -20.85 -2.00 -40.46
C LEU A 353 -20.08 -1.90 -41.78
N GLY A 354 -18.75 -1.91 -41.80
CA GLY A 354 -17.93 -1.88 -43.03
C GLY A 354 -17.59 -3.27 -43.61
N SER A 355 -17.83 -4.34 -42.86
CA SER A 355 -17.41 -5.70 -43.20
C SER A 355 -18.15 -6.28 -44.43
N PRO A 356 -17.46 -6.88 -45.41
CA PRO A 356 -18.09 -7.46 -46.59
C PRO A 356 -18.68 -8.87 -46.34
N THR A 357 -18.52 -9.44 -45.15
CA THR A 357 -18.98 -10.80 -44.84
C THR A 357 -20.50 -10.94 -45.06
N PRO A 358 -20.98 -12.13 -45.48
CA PRO A 358 -22.42 -12.34 -45.70
C PRO A 358 -23.27 -12.13 -44.43
N GLU A 359 -22.75 -12.51 -43.26
CA GLU A 359 -23.42 -12.34 -41.97
C GLU A 359 -23.54 -10.87 -41.58
N ASP A 360 -22.44 -10.10 -41.68
CA ASP A 360 -22.47 -8.67 -41.36
C ASP A 360 -23.29 -7.87 -42.37
N ARG A 361 -23.37 -8.31 -43.63
CA ARG A 361 -24.30 -7.73 -44.61
C ARG A 361 -25.76 -7.91 -44.24
N ARG A 362 -26.15 -9.11 -43.76
CA ARG A 362 -27.52 -9.37 -43.29
C ARG A 362 -27.83 -8.56 -42.03
N TRP A 363 -26.91 -8.56 -41.08
CA TRP A 363 -27.03 -7.75 -39.87
C TRP A 363 -27.14 -6.25 -40.18
N ARG A 364 -26.30 -5.73 -41.08
CA ARG A 364 -26.36 -4.34 -41.54
C ARG A 364 -27.71 -4.01 -42.15
N ALA A 365 -28.25 -4.88 -43.00
CA ALA A 365 -29.56 -4.70 -43.59
C ALA A 365 -30.65 -4.69 -42.51
N GLU A 366 -30.64 -5.63 -41.57
CA GLU A 366 -31.62 -5.70 -40.48
C GLU A 366 -31.60 -4.47 -39.56
N VAL A 367 -30.41 -3.92 -39.30
CA VAL A 367 -30.22 -2.77 -38.41
C VAL A 367 -30.50 -1.44 -39.10
N LEU A 368 -30.12 -1.27 -40.37
CA LEU A 368 -30.27 0.00 -41.10
C LEU A 368 -31.56 0.10 -41.91
N ASP A 369 -32.17 -1.01 -42.31
CA ASP A 369 -33.43 -1.01 -43.06
C ASP A 369 -34.63 -0.83 -42.13
N VAL A 370 -35.07 0.42 -41.98
CA VAL A 370 -36.20 0.80 -41.12
C VAL A 370 -37.54 0.15 -41.55
N ARG A 371 -37.64 -0.38 -42.77
CA ARG A 371 -38.85 -1.09 -43.22
C ARG A 371 -39.10 -2.35 -42.40
N GLY A 372 -38.04 -3.03 -41.98
CA GLY A 372 -38.12 -4.18 -41.09
C GLY A 372 -38.42 -3.83 -39.62
N HIS A 373 -38.45 -2.54 -39.28
CA HIS A 373 -38.71 -2.05 -37.91
C HIS A 373 -40.18 -1.70 -37.68
N LEU A 374 -41.01 -1.86 -38.71
CA LEU A 374 -42.43 -1.56 -38.70
C LEU A 374 -43.20 -2.82 -39.07
N PHE A 375 -44.28 -3.09 -38.34
CA PHE A 375 -45.23 -4.13 -38.62
C PHE A 375 -46.58 -3.50 -38.93
N ILE A 376 -47.05 -3.68 -40.16
CA ILE A 376 -48.33 -3.14 -40.61
C ILE A 376 -49.39 -4.23 -40.42
N GLN A 377 -50.46 -3.91 -39.70
CA GLN A 377 -51.63 -4.75 -39.49
C GLN A 377 -52.85 -4.07 -40.09
N CYS A 378 -53.83 -4.83 -40.53
CA CYS A 378 -55.13 -4.28 -40.92
C CYS A 378 -56.16 -4.56 -39.83
N LYS A 379 -56.88 -3.52 -39.40
CA LYS A 379 -58.05 -3.61 -38.52
C LYS A 379 -59.30 -3.42 -39.36
N GLU A 380 -60.26 -4.31 -39.23
CA GLU A 380 -61.61 -4.13 -39.76
C GLU A 380 -62.52 -3.65 -38.62
N HIS A 381 -63.15 -2.49 -38.80
CA HIS A 381 -64.14 -1.93 -37.89
C HIS A 381 -65.52 -2.27 -38.42
N ARG A 382 -66.28 -3.12 -37.72
CA ARG A 382 -67.63 -3.54 -38.12
C ARG A 382 -68.66 -2.89 -37.19
N GLU A 383 -69.57 -2.11 -37.75
CA GLU A 383 -70.75 -1.60 -37.07
C GLU A 383 -71.72 -2.77 -36.83
N VAL A 384 -71.90 -3.14 -35.57
CA VAL A 384 -72.86 -4.17 -35.18
C VAL A 384 -74.06 -3.49 -34.51
N THR A 385 -75.25 -3.79 -35.01
CA THR A 385 -76.50 -3.41 -34.34
C THR A 385 -76.76 -4.47 -33.27
N GLY A 386 -76.32 -4.23 -32.03
CA GLY A 386 -76.56 -5.15 -30.93
C GLY A 386 -78.05 -5.21 -30.53
N PRO A 387 -78.56 -6.33 -29.98
CA PRO A 387 -79.87 -6.34 -29.36
C PRO A 387 -79.88 -5.36 -28.18
N ALA A 388 -80.93 -4.53 -28.12
CA ALA A 388 -81.14 -3.55 -27.05
C ALA A 388 -81.29 -4.26 -25.69
N SER A 389 -80.18 -4.50 -25.01
CA SER A 389 -80.18 -4.91 -23.61
C SER A 389 -80.01 -3.67 -22.74
N GLY A 390 -81.12 -3.28 -22.09
CA GLY A 390 -81.12 -2.39 -20.92
C GLY A 390 -80.98 -0.90 -21.21
N THR A 391 -82.12 -0.20 -21.22
CA THR A 391 -82.31 1.19 -20.77
C THR A 391 -81.11 2.14 -20.93
N GLN A 392 -80.75 2.46 -22.16
CA GLN A 392 -80.40 3.78 -22.69
C GLN A 392 -80.21 3.62 -24.21
N GLY A 393 -80.53 4.67 -24.98
CA GLY A 393 -80.76 4.63 -26.43
C GLY A 393 -79.76 3.79 -27.22
N GLY A 394 -80.25 3.04 -28.21
CA GLY A 394 -79.47 2.11 -29.04
C GLY A 394 -78.21 2.77 -29.62
N GLY A 395 -77.08 2.55 -28.97
CA GLY A 395 -75.78 3.00 -29.42
C GLY A 395 -75.21 2.01 -30.43
N LYS A 396 -74.79 2.49 -31.59
CA LYS A 396 -73.96 1.73 -32.54
C LYS A 396 -72.70 1.25 -31.80
N ARG A 397 -72.42 -0.04 -31.82
CA ARG A 397 -71.17 -0.61 -31.27
C ARG A 397 -70.28 -1.04 -32.43
N THR A 398 -69.01 -0.69 -32.38
CA THR A 398 -68.02 -1.06 -33.41
C THR A 398 -67.14 -2.17 -32.85
N ASP A 399 -67.21 -3.35 -33.46
CA ASP A 399 -66.31 -4.47 -33.16
C ASP A 399 -65.08 -4.40 -34.08
N VAL A 400 -63.89 -4.61 -33.52
CA VAL A 400 -62.61 -4.50 -34.24
C VAL A 400 -62.01 -5.89 -34.45
N TYR A 401 -61.91 -6.32 -35.70
CA TYR A 401 -61.25 -7.57 -36.09
C TYR A 401 -59.85 -7.28 -36.60
N MET A 402 -58.85 -8.03 -36.11
CA MET A 402 -57.46 -7.89 -36.53
C MET A 402 -57.13 -8.92 -37.61
N HIS A 403 -56.78 -8.43 -38.80
CA HIS A 403 -56.37 -9.24 -39.93
C HIS A 403 -54.86 -9.08 -40.12
N ALA A 404 -54.08 -9.96 -39.48
CA ALA A 404 -52.63 -10.06 -39.65
C ALA A 404 -52.22 -11.14 -40.67
N ASP A 405 -53.07 -12.16 -40.85
CA ASP A 405 -52.87 -13.26 -41.80
C ASP A 405 -54.19 -13.53 -42.53
N THR A 406 -54.13 -13.78 -43.84
CA THR A 406 -55.33 -14.04 -44.67
C THR A 406 -55.96 -15.41 -44.45
N GLY A 407 -55.43 -16.23 -43.53
CA GLY A 407 -55.83 -17.62 -43.32
C GLY A 407 -57.24 -17.83 -42.75
N SER A 408 -57.82 -16.82 -42.08
CA SER A 408 -59.13 -16.89 -41.44
C SER A 408 -60.30 -16.40 -42.30
N MET A 409 -60.03 -15.88 -43.51
CA MET A 409 -61.04 -15.26 -44.39
C MET A 409 -61.59 -16.25 -45.43
N SER A 410 -62.85 -16.07 -45.84
CA SER A 410 -63.46 -16.78 -46.98
C SER A 410 -62.72 -16.50 -48.30
N GLY A 411 -62.83 -17.39 -49.29
CA GLY A 411 -62.15 -17.23 -50.59
C GLY A 411 -62.43 -15.88 -51.27
N GLY A 412 -63.69 -15.43 -51.26
CA GLY A 412 -64.09 -14.12 -51.78
C GLY A 412 -63.65 -12.95 -50.90
N GLU A 413 -63.67 -13.11 -49.57
CA GLU A 413 -63.19 -12.08 -48.63
C GLU A 413 -61.68 -11.85 -48.78
N ARG A 414 -60.89 -12.91 -48.98
CA ARG A 414 -59.44 -12.81 -49.23
C ARG A 414 -59.12 -12.00 -50.48
N GLN A 415 -59.85 -12.24 -51.57
CA GLN A 415 -59.65 -11.51 -52.81
C GLN A 415 -60.01 -10.03 -52.63
N ARG A 416 -61.00 -9.70 -51.80
CA ARG A 416 -61.50 -8.33 -51.59
C ARG A 416 -60.49 -7.59 -50.75
N PHE A 417 -60.06 -8.20 -49.66
CA PHE A 417 -59.00 -7.70 -48.81
C PHE A 417 -57.73 -7.43 -49.62
N THR A 418 -57.32 -8.38 -50.46
CA THR A 418 -56.14 -8.23 -51.32
C THR A 418 -56.26 -7.05 -52.28
N ALA A 419 -57.43 -6.85 -52.92
CA ALA A 419 -57.65 -5.72 -53.82
C ALA A 419 -57.57 -4.37 -53.09
N PHE A 420 -58.17 -4.25 -51.91
CA PHE A 420 -58.12 -3.04 -51.09
C PHE A 420 -56.71 -2.71 -50.59
N ILE A 421 -55.99 -3.71 -50.09
CA ILE A 421 -54.61 -3.54 -49.62
C ILE A 421 -53.68 -3.23 -50.79
N MET A 422 -53.88 -3.85 -51.96
CA MET A 422 -53.12 -3.54 -53.17
C MET A 422 -53.36 -2.10 -53.64
N ALA A 423 -54.61 -1.63 -53.63
CA ALA A 423 -54.94 -0.26 -53.96
C ALA A 423 -54.27 0.74 -53.00
N ALA A 424 -54.29 0.46 -51.69
CA ALA A 424 -53.60 1.26 -50.69
C ALA A 424 -52.07 1.23 -50.86
N ALA A 425 -51.48 0.07 -51.17
CA ALA A 425 -50.04 -0.08 -51.39
C ALA A 425 -49.57 0.65 -52.66
N LEU A 426 -50.32 0.56 -53.75
CA LEU A 426 -50.05 1.33 -54.97
C LEU A 426 -50.18 2.83 -54.71
N SER A 427 -51.16 3.24 -53.92
CA SER A 427 -51.35 4.65 -53.53
C SER A 427 -50.19 5.19 -52.71
N TYR A 428 -49.64 4.38 -51.81
CA TYR A 428 -48.43 4.69 -51.06
C TYR A 428 -47.21 4.87 -51.98
N GLN A 429 -47.01 3.93 -52.91
CA GLN A 429 -45.86 3.92 -53.82
C GLN A 429 -45.89 5.12 -54.79
N LEU A 430 -47.08 5.51 -55.24
CA LEU A 430 -47.29 6.62 -56.16
C LEU A 430 -47.46 7.99 -55.45
N GLY A 431 -47.47 8.02 -54.11
CA GLY A 431 -47.57 9.26 -53.34
C GLY A 431 -48.93 9.97 -53.44
N ILE A 432 -49.98 9.23 -53.82
CA ILE A 432 -51.31 9.79 -54.14
C ILE A 432 -51.92 10.50 -52.92
N ALA A 433 -51.68 9.96 -51.73
CA ALA A 433 -52.27 10.45 -50.49
C ALA A 433 -51.72 11.82 -50.03
N GLU A 434 -50.55 12.25 -50.52
CA GLU A 434 -49.98 13.57 -50.24
C GLU A 434 -50.36 14.62 -51.29
N GLN A 435 -50.54 14.20 -52.55
CA GLN A 435 -50.81 15.10 -53.68
C GLN A 435 -52.31 15.31 -53.93
N GLY A 436 -53.18 14.39 -53.48
CA GLY A 436 -54.63 14.46 -53.65
C GLY A 436 -55.13 14.15 -55.06
N PHE A 437 -54.24 14.03 -56.04
CA PHE A 437 -54.53 13.60 -57.41
C PHE A 437 -53.39 12.74 -57.96
N THR A 438 -53.68 11.83 -58.88
CA THR A 438 -52.67 10.99 -59.53
C THR A 438 -52.13 11.72 -60.76
N THR A 439 -50.81 11.79 -60.93
CA THR A 439 -50.22 12.38 -62.15
C THR A 439 -50.40 11.42 -63.35
N TYR A 440 -50.31 10.11 -63.12
CA TYR A 440 -50.73 9.02 -64.02
C TYR A 440 -50.89 7.74 -63.19
N GLY A 441 -52.11 7.21 -63.07
CA GLY A 441 -52.42 6.04 -62.24
C GLY A 441 -53.39 5.09 -62.94
N THR A 442 -53.04 4.61 -64.14
CA THR A 442 -53.90 3.67 -64.87
C THR A 442 -53.65 2.24 -64.39
N VAL A 443 -54.69 1.58 -63.87
CA VAL A 443 -54.67 0.17 -63.50
C VAL A 443 -55.39 -0.63 -64.59
N MET A 444 -54.63 -1.44 -65.33
CA MET A 444 -55.17 -2.32 -66.37
C MET A 444 -55.35 -3.72 -65.81
N MET A 445 -56.54 -4.30 -65.97
CA MET A 445 -56.83 -5.67 -65.56
C MET A 445 -57.40 -6.44 -66.75
N ASP A 446 -56.65 -7.44 -67.21
CA ASP A 446 -57.13 -8.42 -68.18
C ASP A 446 -57.90 -9.53 -67.46
N GLU A 447 -58.97 -10.04 -68.09
CA GLU A 447 -59.90 -11.00 -67.48
C GLU A 447 -60.37 -10.58 -66.07
N ALA A 448 -60.67 -9.29 -65.92
CA ALA A 448 -61.00 -8.70 -64.63
C ALA A 448 -62.26 -9.34 -64.04
N PHE A 449 -62.19 -9.72 -62.76
CA PHE A 449 -63.32 -10.20 -61.98
C PHE A 449 -64.01 -11.48 -62.50
N VAL A 450 -63.35 -12.29 -63.35
CA VAL A 450 -63.96 -13.50 -63.95
C VAL A 450 -64.43 -14.56 -62.94
N LEU A 451 -63.90 -14.53 -61.71
CA LEU A 451 -64.27 -15.46 -60.63
C LEU A 451 -64.96 -14.77 -59.45
N ALA A 452 -65.28 -13.49 -59.58
CA ALA A 452 -65.83 -12.68 -58.51
C ALA A 452 -67.36 -12.58 -58.56
N SER A 453 -68.00 -12.25 -57.44
CA SER A 453 -69.41 -11.85 -57.44
C SER A 453 -69.57 -10.40 -57.94
N GLU A 454 -70.77 -10.03 -58.42
CA GLU A 454 -71.08 -8.67 -58.88
C GLU A 454 -70.80 -7.62 -57.78
N GLU A 455 -71.21 -7.91 -56.54
CA GLU A 455 -70.97 -7.05 -55.37
C GLU A 455 -69.47 -6.88 -55.06
N PHE A 456 -68.68 -7.94 -55.27
CA PHE A 456 -67.23 -7.90 -55.08
C PHE A 456 -66.55 -7.02 -56.11
N ALA A 457 -66.92 -7.19 -57.38
CA ALA A 457 -66.32 -6.45 -58.48
C ALA A 457 -66.64 -4.96 -58.36
N GLY A 458 -67.89 -4.62 -58.04
CA GLY A 458 -68.30 -3.24 -57.78
C GLY A 458 -67.53 -2.59 -56.62
N ALA A 459 -67.33 -3.32 -55.51
CA ALA A 459 -66.58 -2.81 -54.36
C ALA A 459 -65.09 -2.58 -54.67
N GLY A 460 -64.45 -3.50 -55.39
CA GLY A 460 -63.05 -3.36 -55.81
C GLY A 460 -62.83 -2.19 -56.79
N ILE A 461 -63.73 -2.04 -57.77
CA ILE A 461 -63.73 -0.92 -58.72
C ILE A 461 -63.92 0.41 -57.99
N LYS A 462 -64.90 0.47 -57.08
CA LYS A 462 -65.16 1.67 -56.28
C LYS A 462 -63.97 2.03 -55.41
N ALA A 463 -63.34 1.05 -54.75
CA ALA A 463 -62.14 1.28 -53.97
C ALA A 463 -61.04 1.92 -54.81
N LEU A 464 -60.65 1.27 -55.91
CA LEU A 464 -59.59 1.77 -56.79
C LEU A 464 -59.91 3.14 -57.38
N HIS A 465 -61.17 3.41 -57.71
CA HIS A 465 -61.63 4.73 -58.18
C HIS A 465 -61.50 5.80 -57.08
N GLU A 466 -61.90 5.52 -55.83
CA GLU A 466 -61.76 6.45 -54.70
C GLU A 466 -60.29 6.69 -54.32
N PHE A 467 -59.41 5.73 -54.58
CA PHE A 467 -57.95 5.93 -54.51
C PHE A 467 -57.38 6.77 -55.67
N GLY A 468 -58.22 7.22 -56.62
CA GLY A 468 -57.82 8.10 -57.72
C GLY A 468 -57.21 7.38 -58.92
N PHE A 469 -57.36 6.06 -59.02
CA PHE A 469 -56.87 5.29 -60.16
C PHE A 469 -57.84 5.33 -61.35
N GLN A 470 -57.28 5.42 -62.55
CA GLN A 470 -58.02 5.21 -63.80
C GLN A 470 -58.07 3.71 -64.10
N LEU A 471 -59.25 3.12 -64.15
CA LEU A 471 -59.40 1.67 -64.39
C LEU A 471 -59.65 1.37 -65.87
N LEU A 472 -58.88 0.43 -66.42
CA LEU A 472 -59.13 -0.17 -67.73
C LEU A 472 -59.29 -1.68 -67.56
N LEU A 473 -60.53 -2.15 -67.68
CA LEU A 473 -60.87 -3.54 -67.43
C LEU A 473 -61.25 -4.22 -68.74
N ALA A 474 -60.67 -5.39 -69.02
CA ALA A 474 -61.13 -6.29 -70.05
C ALA A 474 -61.84 -7.48 -69.37
N ALA A 475 -63.09 -7.72 -69.73
CA ALA A 475 -63.88 -8.83 -69.19
C ALA A 475 -64.64 -9.55 -70.32
N PRO A 476 -64.74 -10.89 -70.30
CA PRO A 476 -65.56 -11.63 -71.25
C PRO A 476 -67.06 -11.39 -71.01
N GLU A 477 -67.84 -11.31 -72.09
CA GLU A 477 -69.26 -10.91 -72.13
C GLU A 477 -70.18 -11.65 -71.13
N ASN A 478 -69.86 -12.90 -70.79
CA ASN A 478 -70.78 -13.81 -70.09
C ASN A 478 -70.62 -13.88 -68.57
N VAL A 479 -69.78 -13.03 -67.96
CA VAL A 479 -69.32 -13.30 -66.59
C VAL A 479 -69.92 -12.36 -65.55
N ILE A 480 -69.98 -11.03 -65.76
CA ILE A 480 -70.58 -10.06 -64.82
C ILE A 480 -71.01 -8.78 -65.55
N ASP A 481 -72.20 -8.24 -65.27
CA ASP A 481 -72.62 -6.91 -65.75
C ASP A 481 -71.95 -5.79 -64.92
N LEU A 482 -70.74 -5.41 -65.32
CA LEU A 482 -69.95 -4.35 -64.67
C LEU A 482 -70.34 -2.94 -65.14
N SER A 483 -71.30 -2.82 -66.06
CA SER A 483 -71.68 -1.55 -66.69
C SER A 483 -72.15 -0.48 -65.70
N ARG A 484 -72.69 -0.90 -64.54
CA ARG A 484 -73.19 -0.01 -63.47
C ARG A 484 -72.11 0.74 -62.71
N HIS A 485 -70.86 0.26 -62.73
CA HIS A 485 -69.75 0.80 -61.96
C HIS A 485 -68.67 1.45 -62.84
N LEU A 486 -68.86 1.45 -64.16
CA LEU A 486 -67.89 1.91 -65.16
C LEU A 486 -68.43 3.12 -65.92
N GLY A 487 -67.55 4.08 -66.25
CA GLY A 487 -67.96 5.28 -66.99
C GLY A 487 -68.19 5.08 -68.49
N SER A 488 -67.54 4.08 -69.08
CA SER A 488 -67.65 3.74 -70.50
C SER A 488 -67.43 2.26 -70.71
N VAL A 489 -68.23 1.63 -71.55
CA VAL A 489 -68.07 0.21 -71.93
C VAL A 489 -67.83 0.14 -73.44
N THR A 490 -66.82 -0.63 -73.82
CA THR A 490 -66.46 -0.88 -75.21
C THR A 490 -66.54 -2.38 -75.47
N GLU A 491 -67.50 -2.79 -76.28
CA GLU A 491 -67.67 -4.18 -76.70
C GLU A 491 -66.84 -4.47 -77.94
N ILE A 492 -66.04 -5.54 -77.87
CA ILE A 492 -65.23 -6.01 -78.99
C ILE A 492 -65.88 -7.27 -79.54
N LEU A 493 -66.50 -7.16 -80.72
CA LEU A 493 -67.22 -8.26 -81.36
C LEU A 493 -66.42 -8.80 -82.54
N ARG A 494 -66.37 -10.13 -82.68
CA ARG A 494 -65.81 -10.78 -83.87
C ARG A 494 -66.93 -11.13 -84.84
N ASP A 495 -66.97 -10.49 -86.00
CA ASP A 495 -67.87 -10.87 -87.08
C ASP A 495 -67.40 -12.22 -87.68
N LYS A 496 -68.17 -13.28 -87.41
CA LYS A 496 -67.87 -14.64 -87.87
C LYS A 496 -67.94 -14.78 -89.39
N ARG A 497 -68.63 -13.88 -90.10
CA ARG A 497 -68.78 -13.93 -91.56
C ARG A 497 -67.58 -13.32 -92.28
N THR A 498 -67.01 -12.25 -91.73
CA THR A 498 -65.88 -11.53 -92.34
C THR A 498 -64.54 -11.81 -91.66
N ASN A 499 -64.53 -12.56 -90.54
CA ASN A 499 -63.36 -12.85 -89.71
C ASN A 499 -62.62 -11.58 -89.21
N ARG A 500 -63.33 -10.46 -89.08
CA ARG A 500 -62.79 -9.20 -88.56
C ARG A 500 -63.40 -8.89 -87.19
N SER A 501 -62.60 -8.25 -86.33
CA SER A 501 -63.10 -7.68 -85.09
C SER A 501 -63.61 -6.26 -85.34
N GLY A 502 -64.77 -5.95 -84.78
CA GLY A 502 -65.36 -4.61 -84.74
C GLY A 502 -65.48 -4.14 -83.30
N VAL A 503 -65.64 -2.83 -83.12
CA VAL A 503 -65.76 -2.17 -81.82
C VAL A 503 -67.11 -1.48 -81.77
N LEU A 504 -67.87 -1.71 -80.70
CA LEU A 504 -69.07 -0.97 -80.36
C LEU A 504 -68.84 -0.23 -79.05
N THR A 505 -69.00 1.09 -79.05
CA THR A 505 -68.84 1.90 -77.85
C THR A 505 -70.21 2.34 -77.34
N ALA A 506 -70.51 2.05 -76.08
CA ALA A 506 -71.72 2.51 -75.40
C ALA A 506 -71.34 3.44 -74.23
N PRO A 507 -71.81 4.71 -74.20
CA PRO A 507 -71.66 5.55 -73.03
C PRO A 507 -72.65 5.10 -71.95
N VAL A 508 -72.15 4.69 -70.77
CA VAL A 508 -72.97 4.21 -69.65
C VAL A 508 -72.81 5.11 -68.43
N ILE A 509 -73.25 6.37 -68.51
CA ILE A 509 -73.73 7.12 -67.33
C ILE A 509 -74.87 8.05 -67.78
N ARG A 510 -76.10 7.79 -67.32
CA ARG A 510 -77.17 8.79 -67.18
C ARG A 510 -77.50 8.94 -65.69
N PRO A 511 -77.64 10.17 -65.19
CA PRO A 511 -78.60 10.43 -64.12
C PRO A 511 -79.49 11.62 -64.51
N LYS A 512 -80.59 11.35 -65.22
CA LYS A 512 -81.87 12.09 -65.20
C LYS A 512 -82.88 11.45 -66.17
N PRO A 513 -84.16 11.27 -65.78
CA PRO A 513 -85.20 10.85 -66.71
C PRO A 513 -85.59 12.04 -67.58
N GLY A 514 -85.32 11.96 -68.88
CA GLY A 514 -85.76 12.97 -69.85
C GLY A 514 -84.66 13.39 -70.83
N SER A 515 -84.41 12.55 -71.83
CA SER A 515 -84.02 12.92 -73.20
C SER A 515 -83.59 11.66 -73.94
N GLU A 516 -84.16 11.42 -75.13
CA GLU A 516 -83.71 10.36 -76.03
C GLU A 516 -82.30 10.71 -76.54
N GLY A 517 -81.33 9.82 -76.30
CA GLY A 517 -79.96 9.98 -76.77
C GLY A 517 -79.84 9.33 -78.14
N THR A 518 -79.34 10.06 -79.12
CA THR A 518 -79.08 9.59 -80.49
C THR A 518 -77.84 8.70 -80.50
N TRP A 519 -77.96 7.51 -81.09
CA TRP A 519 -76.82 6.60 -81.31
C TRP A 519 -75.87 7.20 -82.35
N ARG A 520 -74.57 7.32 -82.03
CA ARG A 520 -73.51 7.58 -83.01
C ARG A 520 -72.59 6.37 -83.10
N SER A 521 -72.59 5.73 -84.26
CA SER A 521 -71.58 4.76 -84.66
C SER A 521 -70.36 5.51 -85.18
N GLU A 522 -69.21 5.39 -84.52
CA GLU A 522 -67.92 5.84 -85.04
C GLU A 522 -67.21 4.69 -85.74
N ALA A 523 -67.76 4.29 -86.88
CA ALA A 523 -67.02 3.52 -87.87
C ALA A 523 -66.27 4.50 -88.79
N ASN A 524 -65.00 4.74 -88.47
CA ASN A 524 -63.87 5.12 -89.35
C ASN A 524 -64.19 5.72 -90.75
N PRO A 525 -63.88 7.00 -91.02
CA PRO A 525 -63.57 7.45 -92.37
C PRO A 525 -62.05 7.42 -92.56
N VAL A 526 -61.53 6.29 -93.05
CA VAL A 526 -60.17 6.20 -93.55
C VAL A 526 -60.17 6.74 -94.97
N ASP A 527 -59.96 8.05 -95.14
CA ASP A 527 -59.47 8.60 -96.42
C ASP A 527 -57.95 8.45 -96.44
N ILE A 528 -57.48 7.27 -96.82
CA ILE A 528 -56.10 7.09 -97.30
C ILE A 528 -56.16 7.26 -98.82
N VAL A 529 -55.70 8.40 -99.30
CA VAL A 529 -55.30 8.57 -100.70
C VAL A 529 -53.86 8.04 -100.82
N LEU A 530 -53.71 6.84 -101.38
CA LEU A 530 -52.44 6.36 -101.92
C LEU A 530 -52.49 6.50 -103.45
N ARG A 531 -51.40 7.02 -104.02
CA ARG A 531 -51.09 6.84 -105.45
C ARG A 531 -50.76 5.38 -105.73
#